data_AF-A0A849QNK0-F1
#
_entry.id   AF-A0A849QNK0-F1
#
_cell.length_a   1.000
_cell.length_b   1.000
_cell.length_c   1.000
_cell.angle_alpha   90.00
_cell.angle_beta   90.00
_cell.angle_gamma   90.00
#
_symmetry.space_group_name_H-M   'P 1'
#
loop_
_entity.id
_entity.type
_entity.pdbx_description
1 polymer ?
#
loop_
_entity_poly.entity_id
_entity_poly.type
_entity_poly.pdbx_seq_one_letter_code
_entity_poly.pdbx_strand_id
1 'polypeptide(L)'
;MTTENTESKSLDELGNLVQFTTEIDLELVKACKDLGAHTQEAKAISMTSRNIARRIVGDDTLEDRVRQRCMIATGDPEVAKIMRFNNNPIDAGLEAIKNGAPIFVDINMVKVGISKKGHNCDVICVLDEDAGAKIAHEYGITRTSAGFLACRDRLDGAIIAIGNAPSAALTVCRLIEHGVRPALIVGTPVGFV
;
A
#
# COMPACT_ATOMS: atom_id res chain seq x y z
N MET A 1 24.88 -23.94 -33.62
CA MET A 1 25.83 -23.80 -32.50
C MET A 1 26.49 -22.43 -32.58
N THR A 2 25.87 -21.37 -32.03
CA THR A 2 26.49 -20.03 -31.89
C THR A 2 25.82 -19.12 -30.84
N THR A 3 24.79 -19.56 -30.12
CA THR A 3 24.04 -18.68 -29.18
C THR A 3 24.69 -18.55 -27.80
N GLU A 4 25.56 -19.48 -27.39
CA GLU A 4 26.13 -19.49 -26.02
C GLU A 4 27.23 -18.45 -25.77
N ASN A 5 27.81 -17.85 -26.82
CA ASN A 5 28.99 -16.99 -26.68
C ASN A 5 28.68 -15.49 -26.62
N THR A 6 27.43 -15.09 -26.89
CA THR A 6 26.99 -13.69 -26.89
C THR A 6 26.40 -13.28 -25.54
N GLU A 7 25.73 -14.21 -24.83
CA GLU A 7 25.18 -13.98 -23.48
C GLU A 7 26.25 -14.00 -22.38
N SER A 8 27.30 -14.81 -22.52
CA SER A 8 28.40 -14.86 -21.53
C SER A 8 29.23 -13.57 -21.54
N LYS A 9 29.54 -13.04 -22.73
CA LYS A 9 30.25 -11.76 -22.89
C LYS A 9 29.48 -10.57 -22.30
N SER A 10 28.16 -10.55 -22.44
CA SER A 10 27.35 -9.44 -21.93
C SER A 10 27.24 -9.44 -20.40
N LEU A 11 27.21 -10.61 -19.76
CA LEU A 11 27.22 -10.73 -18.30
C LEU A 11 28.56 -10.32 -17.68
N ASP A 12 29.68 -10.68 -18.30
CA ASP A 12 31.02 -10.26 -17.84
C ASP A 12 31.21 -8.74 -17.96
N GLU A 13 30.71 -8.12 -19.02
CA GLU A 13 30.71 -6.66 -19.19
C GLU A 13 29.84 -5.95 -18.14
N LEU A 14 28.68 -6.54 -17.80
CA LEU A 14 27.82 -6.05 -16.72
C LEU A 14 28.48 -6.17 -15.34
N GLY A 15 29.28 -7.22 -15.10
CA GLY A 15 29.97 -7.43 -13.82
C GLY A 15 30.83 -6.26 -13.37
N ASN A 16 31.44 -5.54 -14.32
CA ASN A 16 32.23 -4.33 -14.04
C ASN A 16 31.39 -3.13 -13.57
N LEU A 17 30.07 -3.16 -13.81
CA LEU A 17 29.11 -2.16 -13.37
C LEU A 17 28.37 -2.57 -12.10
N VAL A 18 28.51 -3.82 -11.65
CA VAL A 18 27.85 -4.33 -10.45
C VAL A 18 28.65 -3.91 -9.23
N GLN A 19 28.04 -3.07 -8.40
CA GLN A 19 28.56 -2.69 -7.10
C GLN A 19 27.46 -2.81 -6.06
N PHE A 20 27.74 -3.54 -4.97
CA PHE A 20 26.84 -3.54 -3.83
C PHE A 20 26.80 -2.16 -3.17
N THR A 21 25.60 -1.70 -2.88
CA THR A 21 25.28 -0.44 -2.22
C THR A 21 25.26 -0.55 -0.70
N THR A 22 25.33 -1.78 -0.17
CA THR A 22 25.38 -2.05 1.27
C THR A 22 26.20 -3.32 1.56
N GLU A 23 26.65 -3.44 2.81
CA GLU A 23 27.27 -4.67 3.29
C GLU A 23 26.22 -5.80 3.43
N ILE A 24 26.57 -7.00 3.00
CA ILE A 24 25.68 -8.16 3.07
C ILE A 24 25.91 -8.88 4.40
N ASP A 25 25.06 -8.59 5.38
CA ASP A 25 24.95 -9.40 6.60
C ASP A 25 24.05 -10.62 6.34
N LEU A 26 24.66 -11.82 6.32
CA LEU A 26 23.96 -13.07 6.04
C LEU A 26 22.92 -13.46 7.09
N GLU A 27 23.07 -13.02 8.34
CA GLU A 27 22.07 -13.28 9.38
C GLU A 27 20.83 -12.41 9.14
N LEU A 28 21.02 -11.14 8.74
CA LEU A 28 19.91 -10.30 8.30
C LEU A 28 19.22 -10.86 7.06
N VAL A 29 19.99 -11.34 6.08
CA VAL A 29 19.43 -11.96 4.87
C VAL A 29 18.53 -13.15 5.21
N LYS A 30 18.95 -14.03 6.13
CA LYS A 30 18.15 -15.18 6.58
C LYS A 30 16.90 -14.76 7.35
N ALA A 31 16.98 -13.69 8.16
CA ALA A 31 15.87 -13.20 8.95
C ALA A 31 14.80 -12.43 8.14
N CYS A 32 15.11 -12.03 6.90
CA CYS A 32 14.23 -11.19 6.10
C CYS A 32 12.95 -11.92 5.65
N LYS A 33 11.79 -11.34 5.98
CA LYS A 33 10.45 -11.80 5.58
C LYS A 33 9.77 -10.88 4.57
N ASP A 34 10.50 -9.93 3.98
CA ASP A 34 9.93 -9.00 3.01
C ASP A 34 9.66 -9.73 1.68
N LEU A 35 8.39 -9.81 1.29
CA LEU A 35 7.94 -10.51 0.09
C LEU A 35 8.43 -9.88 -1.22
N GLY A 36 8.90 -8.63 -1.17
CA GLY A 36 9.48 -7.92 -2.32
C GLY A 36 11.01 -8.02 -2.41
N ALA A 37 11.71 -8.48 -1.36
CA ALA A 37 13.16 -8.57 -1.33
C ALA A 37 13.66 -9.93 -1.85
N HIS A 38 14.04 -9.98 -3.12
CA HIS A 38 14.37 -11.25 -3.79
C HIS A 38 15.86 -11.60 -3.81
N THR A 39 16.76 -10.62 -3.71
CA THR A 39 18.22 -10.82 -3.70
C THR A 39 18.82 -10.73 -2.29
N GLN A 40 20.05 -11.20 -2.11
CA GLN A 40 20.76 -11.07 -0.82
C GLN A 40 20.90 -9.59 -0.43
N GLU A 41 21.36 -8.74 -1.35
CA GLU A 41 21.48 -7.31 -1.11
C GLU A 41 20.11 -6.67 -0.78
N ALA A 42 19.05 -6.96 -1.53
CA ALA A 42 17.73 -6.42 -1.25
C ALA A 42 17.21 -6.83 0.14
N LYS A 43 17.50 -8.07 0.56
CA LYS A 43 17.14 -8.56 1.90
C LYS A 43 17.94 -7.87 2.99
N ALA A 44 19.24 -7.67 2.78
CA ALA A 44 20.10 -6.91 3.69
C ALA A 44 19.59 -5.47 3.83
N ILE A 45 19.34 -4.76 2.72
CA ILE A 45 18.80 -3.38 2.72
C ILE A 45 17.46 -3.33 3.46
N SER A 46 16.51 -4.21 3.12
CA SER A 46 15.18 -4.23 3.76
C SER A 46 15.29 -4.41 5.28
N MET A 47 16.18 -5.29 5.74
CA MET A 47 16.38 -5.54 7.16
C MET A 47 17.11 -4.39 7.86
N THR A 48 18.13 -3.81 7.23
CA THR A 48 18.83 -2.63 7.75
C THR A 48 17.86 -1.47 7.93
N SER A 49 17.06 -1.15 6.91
CA SER A 49 16.03 -0.11 6.98
C SER A 49 14.98 -0.40 8.05
N ARG A 50 14.54 -1.66 8.18
CA ARG A 50 13.59 -2.07 9.22
C ARG A 50 14.19 -1.92 10.63
N ASN A 51 15.46 -2.27 10.82
CA ASN A 51 16.12 -2.11 12.11
C ASN A 51 16.27 -0.64 12.51
N ILE A 52 16.57 0.24 11.56
CA ILE A 52 16.55 1.70 11.79
C ILE A 52 15.14 2.15 12.17
N ALA A 53 14.13 1.72 11.44
CA ALA A 53 12.74 2.07 11.71
C ALA A 53 12.28 1.65 13.12
N ARG A 54 12.63 0.44 13.55
CA ARG A 54 12.35 -0.06 14.91
C ARG A 54 12.98 0.79 16.00
N ARG A 55 14.20 1.29 15.80
CA ARG A 55 14.88 2.16 16.77
C ARG A 55 14.19 3.52 16.91
N ILE A 56 13.60 4.03 15.83
CA ILE A 56 12.94 5.34 15.80
C ILE A 56 11.49 5.24 16.32
N VAL A 57 10.76 4.22 15.87
CA VAL A 57 9.31 4.10 16.12
C VAL A 57 8.99 3.22 17.34
N GLY A 58 9.83 2.24 17.66
CA GLY A 58 9.49 1.10 18.53
C GLY A 58 9.02 -0.11 17.71
N ASP A 59 8.84 -1.27 18.36
CA ASP A 59 8.36 -2.52 17.73
C ASP A 59 7.41 -3.31 18.66
N ASP A 60 6.73 -2.63 19.58
CA ASP A 60 5.94 -3.27 20.64
C ASP A 60 4.55 -3.67 20.16
N THR A 61 3.99 -2.94 19.20
CA THR A 61 2.62 -3.14 18.71
C THR A 61 2.56 -3.41 17.21
N LEU A 62 1.44 -3.98 16.75
CA LEU A 62 1.20 -4.12 15.31
C LEU A 62 1.06 -2.76 14.61
N GLU A 63 0.58 -1.73 15.31
CA GLU A 63 0.54 -0.37 14.79
C GLU A 63 1.95 0.18 14.53
N ASP A 64 2.92 -0.14 15.39
CA ASP A 64 4.32 0.29 15.19
C ASP A 64 4.88 -0.30 13.90
N ARG A 65 4.53 -1.54 13.58
CA ARG A 65 4.92 -2.16 12.31
C ARG A 65 4.32 -1.43 11.09
N VAL A 66 3.10 -0.90 11.20
CA VAL A 66 2.49 -0.06 10.16
C VAL A 66 3.22 1.29 10.08
N ARG A 67 3.44 1.96 11.22
CA ARG A 67 4.20 3.22 11.30
C ARG A 67 5.60 3.09 10.67
N GLN A 68 6.33 2.04 11.02
CA GLN A 68 7.64 1.72 10.44
C GLN A 68 7.55 1.57 8.91
N ARG A 69 6.56 0.83 8.39
CA ARG A 69 6.44 0.61 6.94
C ARG A 69 6.13 1.91 6.19
N CYS A 70 5.24 2.74 6.75
CA CYS A 70 4.93 4.05 6.17
C CYS A 70 6.15 4.98 6.21
N MET A 71 6.87 5.05 7.33
CA MET A 71 8.10 5.82 7.46
C MET A 71 9.17 5.40 6.44
N ILE A 72 9.38 4.09 6.25
CA ILE A 72 10.33 3.58 5.25
C ILE A 72 9.90 3.97 3.83
N ALA A 73 8.59 3.91 3.54
CA ALA A 73 8.07 4.23 2.22
C ALA A 73 8.18 5.73 1.88
N THR A 74 8.08 6.61 2.89
CA THR A 74 8.18 8.07 2.70
C THR A 74 9.59 8.61 2.88
N GLY A 75 10.45 7.88 3.59
CA GLY A 75 11.75 8.39 4.05
C GLY A 75 11.64 9.47 5.14
N ASP A 76 10.47 9.63 5.77
CA ASP A 76 10.17 10.71 6.72
C ASP A 76 9.69 10.15 8.08
N PRO A 77 10.51 10.28 9.15
CA PRO A 77 10.14 9.91 10.53
C PRO A 77 8.91 10.62 11.08
N GLU A 78 8.59 11.83 10.62
CA GLU A 78 7.45 12.58 11.14
C GLU A 78 6.11 11.92 10.76
N VAL A 79 6.07 11.16 9.65
CA VAL A 79 4.89 10.41 9.24
C VAL A 79 4.41 9.47 10.34
N ALA A 80 5.32 8.77 11.02
CA ALA A 80 4.97 7.85 12.12
C ALA A 80 4.23 8.55 13.27
N LYS A 81 4.57 9.83 13.55
CA LYS A 81 4.01 10.62 14.66
C LYS A 81 2.60 11.14 14.37
N ILE A 82 2.26 11.35 13.11
CA ILE A 82 0.95 11.87 12.70
C ILE A 82 -0.07 10.76 12.44
N MET A 83 0.34 9.49 12.36
CA MET A 83 -0.61 8.39 12.18
C MET A 83 -1.53 8.26 13.39
N ARG A 84 -2.80 7.98 13.12
CA ARG A 84 -3.83 7.72 14.11
C ARG A 84 -4.52 6.42 13.76
N PHE A 85 -4.77 5.61 14.78
CA PHE A 85 -5.44 4.33 14.69
C PHE A 85 -6.64 4.39 15.64
N ASN A 86 -7.80 3.94 15.18
CA ASN A 86 -9.02 3.99 15.96
C ASN A 86 -9.85 2.72 15.74
N ASN A 87 -10.53 2.25 16.78
CA ASN A 87 -11.39 1.07 16.75
C ASN A 87 -10.68 -0.23 16.32
N ASN A 88 -9.44 -0.46 16.80
CA ASN A 88 -8.64 -1.66 16.51
C ASN A 88 -8.53 -1.99 15.01
N PRO A 89 -8.03 -1.05 14.19
CA PRO A 89 -8.11 -1.16 12.72
C PRO A 89 -7.25 -2.29 12.16
N ILE A 90 -6.19 -2.68 12.88
CA ILE A 90 -5.29 -3.74 12.43
C ILE A 90 -6.00 -5.09 12.42
N ASP A 91 -6.65 -5.46 13.53
CA ASP A 91 -7.35 -6.74 13.62
C ASP A 91 -8.52 -6.80 12.65
N ALA A 92 -9.30 -5.72 12.55
CA ALA A 92 -10.40 -5.61 11.59
C ALA A 92 -9.90 -5.78 10.13
N GLY A 93 -8.78 -5.15 9.79
CA GLY A 93 -8.14 -5.29 8.48
C GLY A 93 -7.63 -6.70 8.21
N LEU A 94 -6.97 -7.34 9.18
CA LEU A 94 -6.48 -8.70 9.04
C LEU A 94 -7.63 -9.69 8.82
N GLU A 95 -8.72 -9.57 9.57
CA GLU A 95 -9.90 -10.42 9.38
C GLU A 95 -10.57 -10.19 8.02
N ALA A 96 -10.72 -8.92 7.59
CA ALA A 96 -11.25 -8.61 6.27
C ALA A 96 -10.38 -9.21 5.14
N ILE A 97 -9.05 -9.12 5.25
CA ILE A 97 -8.12 -9.71 4.29
C ILE A 97 -8.23 -11.24 4.25
N LYS A 98 -8.28 -11.89 5.42
CA LYS A 98 -8.45 -13.35 5.52
C LYS A 98 -9.76 -13.82 4.87
N ASN A 99 -10.83 -13.03 5.03
CA ASN A 99 -12.13 -13.30 4.44
C ASN A 99 -12.22 -12.94 2.93
N GLY A 100 -11.14 -12.41 2.35
CA GLY A 100 -11.11 -12.04 0.94
C GLY A 100 -11.96 -10.81 0.61
N ALA A 101 -12.20 -9.91 1.58
CA ALA A 101 -12.99 -8.71 1.38
C ALA A 101 -12.41 -7.86 0.23
N PRO A 102 -13.26 -7.24 -0.62
CA PRO A 102 -12.78 -6.37 -1.67
C PRO A 102 -12.10 -5.12 -1.08
N ILE A 103 -11.06 -4.66 -1.77
CA ILE A 103 -10.30 -3.45 -1.45
C ILE A 103 -10.66 -2.37 -2.48
N PHE A 104 -11.41 -1.35 -2.06
CA PHE A 104 -11.72 -0.20 -2.89
C PHE A 104 -10.68 0.90 -2.69
N VAL A 105 -10.14 1.42 -3.78
CA VAL A 105 -9.12 2.46 -3.77
C VAL A 105 -9.54 3.68 -4.57
N ASP A 106 -9.04 4.84 -4.16
CA ASP A 106 -9.43 6.12 -4.72
C ASP A 106 -8.80 6.41 -6.10
N ILE A 107 -7.58 5.89 -6.34
CA ILE A 107 -6.84 6.06 -7.60
C ILE A 107 -6.06 4.80 -8.01
N ASN A 108 -5.72 4.70 -9.31
CA ASN A 108 -4.98 3.57 -9.86
C ASN A 108 -3.57 3.41 -9.27
N MET A 109 -2.89 4.48 -8.86
CA MET A 109 -1.57 4.36 -8.21
C MET A 109 -1.61 3.58 -6.90
N VAL A 110 -2.69 3.72 -6.11
CA VAL A 110 -2.89 2.90 -4.90
C VAL A 110 -3.18 1.45 -5.30
N LYS A 111 -4.02 1.22 -6.32
CA LYS A 111 -4.35 -0.12 -6.83
C LYS A 111 -3.09 -0.91 -7.23
N VAL A 112 -2.18 -0.28 -7.98
CA VAL A 112 -0.94 -0.94 -8.43
C VAL A 112 0.10 -1.12 -7.32
N GLY A 113 0.06 -0.26 -6.30
CA GLY A 113 0.98 -0.34 -5.15
C GLY A 113 0.65 -1.47 -4.17
N ILE A 114 -0.59 -1.98 -4.18
CA ILE A 114 -1.01 -3.11 -3.34
C ILE A 114 -0.49 -4.42 -3.95
N SER A 115 0.40 -5.10 -3.23
CA SER A 115 0.93 -6.41 -3.62
C SER A 115 -0.17 -7.47 -3.60
N LYS A 116 -0.37 -8.17 -4.72
CA LYS A 116 -1.26 -9.35 -4.78
C LYS A 116 -0.73 -10.58 -4.05
N LYS A 117 0.54 -10.58 -3.60
CA LYS A 117 1.09 -11.69 -2.82
C LYS A 117 0.56 -11.65 -1.39
N GLY A 118 0.04 -12.79 -0.94
CA GLY A 118 -0.36 -12.99 0.47
C GLY A 118 -1.83 -12.73 0.77
N HIS A 119 -2.67 -12.43 -0.22
CA HIS A 119 -4.13 -12.35 -0.08
C HIS A 119 -4.83 -12.64 -1.40
N ASN A 120 -6.13 -12.92 -1.33
CA ASN A 120 -7.00 -13.15 -2.51
C ASN A 120 -8.03 -12.03 -2.71
N CYS A 121 -7.93 -10.93 -1.96
CA CYS A 121 -8.81 -9.77 -2.13
C CYS A 121 -8.72 -9.15 -3.53
N ASP A 122 -9.87 -8.82 -4.11
CA ASP A 122 -9.95 -8.00 -5.31
C ASP A 122 -9.60 -6.54 -4.98
N VAL A 123 -8.77 -5.92 -5.82
CA VAL A 123 -8.39 -4.51 -5.68
C VAL A 123 -9.05 -3.70 -6.79
N ILE A 124 -10.00 -2.84 -6.41
CA ILE A 124 -10.92 -2.14 -7.31
C ILE A 124 -10.65 -0.64 -7.20
N CYS A 125 -10.43 0.03 -8.33
CA CYS A 125 -10.30 1.48 -8.37
C CYS A 125 -11.67 2.08 -8.65
N VAL A 126 -12.14 2.98 -7.79
CA VAL A 126 -13.49 3.55 -7.93
C VAL A 126 -13.66 4.41 -9.19
N LEU A 127 -12.54 4.87 -9.79
CA LEU A 127 -12.58 5.59 -11.06
C LEU A 127 -13.04 4.72 -12.23
N ASP A 128 -12.89 3.40 -12.12
CA ASP A 128 -13.32 2.45 -13.15
C ASP A 128 -14.85 2.24 -13.11
N GLU A 129 -15.51 2.67 -12.02
CA GLU A 129 -16.90 2.34 -11.70
C GLU A 129 -17.86 3.46 -12.13
N ASP A 130 -17.37 4.70 -12.25
CA ASP A 130 -18.00 5.78 -13.01
C ASP A 130 -17.13 6.16 -14.23
N ALA A 131 -16.80 5.16 -15.06
CA ALA A 131 -15.88 5.33 -16.19
C ALA A 131 -16.31 6.44 -17.17
N GLY A 132 -17.62 6.70 -17.29
CA GLY A 132 -18.18 7.78 -18.10
C GLY A 132 -18.33 9.12 -17.38
N ALA A 133 -17.88 9.22 -16.11
CA ALA A 133 -18.04 10.38 -15.25
C ALA A 133 -19.49 10.89 -15.15
N LYS A 134 -20.49 10.02 -15.28
CA LYS A 134 -21.91 10.41 -15.35
C LYS A 134 -22.35 11.05 -14.04
N ILE A 135 -22.07 10.38 -12.92
CA ILE A 135 -22.42 10.88 -11.58
C ILE A 135 -21.60 12.13 -11.28
N ALA A 136 -20.31 12.12 -11.64
CA ALA A 136 -19.44 13.29 -11.44
C ALA A 136 -19.98 14.54 -12.15
N HIS A 137 -20.41 14.41 -13.42
CA HIS A 137 -20.94 15.51 -14.21
C HIS A 137 -22.35 15.94 -13.76
N GLU A 138 -23.22 14.98 -13.45
CA GLU A 138 -24.60 15.26 -12.99
C GLU A 138 -24.62 16.08 -11.70
N TYR A 139 -23.77 15.73 -10.73
CA TYR A 139 -23.75 16.37 -9.41
C TYR A 139 -22.63 17.40 -9.22
N GLY A 140 -21.78 17.62 -10.23
CA GLY A 140 -20.67 18.59 -10.15
C GLY A 140 -19.60 18.22 -9.10
N ILE A 141 -19.39 16.93 -8.85
CA ILE A 141 -18.44 16.43 -7.83
C ILE A 141 -17.19 15.81 -8.48
N THR A 142 -16.17 15.52 -7.67
CA THR A 142 -14.96 14.87 -8.18
C THR A 142 -15.24 13.43 -8.64
N ARG A 143 -14.54 12.96 -9.66
CA ARG A 143 -14.68 11.58 -10.19
C ARG A 143 -14.48 10.52 -9.12
N THR A 144 -13.53 10.72 -8.20
CA THR A 144 -13.31 9.79 -7.10
C THR A 144 -14.48 9.75 -6.12
N SER A 145 -15.10 10.90 -5.82
CA SER A 145 -16.31 10.95 -4.98
C SER A 145 -17.47 10.24 -5.66
N ALA A 146 -17.68 10.53 -6.95
CA ALA A 146 -18.68 9.86 -7.79
C ALA A 146 -18.47 8.34 -7.85
N GLY A 147 -17.22 7.87 -8.00
CA GLY A 147 -16.87 6.47 -7.98
C GLY A 147 -17.25 5.77 -6.66
N PHE A 148 -16.97 6.39 -5.51
CA PHE A 148 -17.41 5.83 -4.22
C PHE A 148 -18.94 5.79 -4.09
N LEU A 149 -19.65 6.81 -4.59
CA LEU A 149 -21.12 6.81 -4.61
C LEU A 149 -21.69 5.73 -5.54
N ALA A 150 -21.04 5.46 -6.67
CA ALA A 150 -21.38 4.37 -7.58
C ALA A 150 -21.20 3.00 -6.90
N CYS A 151 -20.16 2.85 -6.08
CA CYS A 151 -19.83 1.62 -5.38
C CYS A 151 -20.56 1.41 -4.05
N ARG A 152 -21.37 2.37 -3.57
CA ARG A 152 -21.88 2.42 -2.18
C ARG A 152 -22.47 1.10 -1.67
N ASP A 153 -23.19 0.37 -2.52
CA ASP A 153 -23.90 -0.87 -2.17
C ASP A 153 -22.94 -2.08 -2.02
N ARG A 154 -21.65 -1.91 -2.33
CA ARG A 154 -20.58 -2.92 -2.25
C ARG A 154 -19.55 -2.62 -1.15
N LEU A 155 -19.73 -1.54 -0.39
CA LEU A 155 -18.73 -1.07 0.58
C LEU A 155 -18.89 -1.68 1.97
N ASP A 156 -20.01 -2.32 2.28
CA ASP A 156 -20.20 -3.00 3.55
C ASP A 156 -19.22 -4.18 3.71
N GLY A 157 -18.49 -4.20 4.82
CA GLY A 157 -17.43 -5.18 5.09
C GLY A 157 -16.18 -5.03 4.22
N ALA A 158 -16.14 -4.06 3.30
CA ALA A 158 -15.00 -3.84 2.43
C ALA A 158 -13.85 -3.12 3.14
N ILE A 159 -12.66 -3.19 2.55
CA ILE A 159 -11.53 -2.34 2.91
C ILE A 159 -11.53 -1.15 1.96
N ILE A 160 -11.40 0.06 2.50
CA ILE A 160 -11.30 1.28 1.71
C ILE A 160 -9.93 1.90 1.93
N ALA A 161 -9.16 2.15 0.87
CA ALA A 161 -7.87 2.83 0.95
C ALA A 161 -7.87 4.09 0.08
N ILE A 162 -7.69 5.25 0.72
CA ILE A 162 -7.75 6.57 0.10
C ILE A 162 -6.37 7.20 0.25
N GLY A 163 -5.59 7.21 -0.84
CA GLY A 163 -4.21 7.69 -0.84
C GLY A 163 -4.02 9.10 -1.39
N ASN A 164 -5.02 9.66 -2.08
CA ASN A 164 -4.84 10.91 -2.81
C ASN A 164 -5.93 11.95 -2.57
N ALA A 165 -7.21 11.59 -2.63
CA ALA A 165 -8.29 12.58 -2.72
C ALA A 165 -8.96 12.90 -1.36
N PRO A 166 -8.81 14.12 -0.78
CA PRO A 166 -9.56 14.52 0.42
C PRO A 166 -11.08 14.48 0.22
N SER A 167 -11.55 14.88 -0.96
CA SER A 167 -12.97 14.79 -1.34
C SER A 167 -13.55 13.37 -1.27
N ALA A 168 -12.72 12.35 -1.54
CA ALA A 168 -13.11 10.96 -1.43
C ALA A 168 -13.27 10.53 0.04
N ALA A 169 -12.34 10.93 0.90
CA ALA A 169 -12.44 10.67 2.34
C ALA A 169 -13.72 11.28 2.93
N LEU A 170 -14.03 12.54 2.59
CA LEU A 170 -15.28 13.19 3.02
C LEU A 170 -16.53 12.49 2.47
N THR A 171 -16.47 11.96 1.24
CA THR A 171 -17.56 11.18 0.66
C THR A 171 -17.79 9.87 1.42
N VAL A 172 -16.72 9.16 1.78
CA VAL A 172 -16.81 7.92 2.56
C VAL A 172 -17.35 8.20 3.96
N CYS A 173 -16.96 9.30 4.62
CA CYS A 173 -17.56 9.71 5.90
C CYS A 173 -19.08 9.90 5.78
N ARG A 174 -19.55 10.61 4.73
CA ARG A 174 -20.99 10.77 4.49
C ARG A 174 -21.69 9.44 4.25
N LEU A 175 -21.10 8.52 3.50
CA LEU A 175 -21.67 7.19 3.29
C LEU A 175 -21.82 6.42 4.60
N ILE A 176 -20.87 6.55 5.52
CA ILE A 176 -20.93 5.94 6.86
C ILE A 176 -22.04 6.56 7.70
N GLU A 177 -22.19 7.88 7.67
CA GLU A 177 -23.31 8.58 8.32
C GLU A 177 -24.66 8.07 7.81
N HIS A 178 -24.73 7.62 6.54
CA HIS A 178 -25.92 7.06 5.90
C HIS A 178 -26.02 5.53 5.98
N GLY A 179 -25.21 4.89 6.81
CA GLY A 179 -25.38 3.47 7.16
C GLY A 179 -24.38 2.50 6.54
N VAL A 180 -23.50 2.94 5.64
CA VAL A 180 -22.42 2.08 5.11
C VAL A 180 -21.43 1.70 6.22
N ARG A 181 -20.99 0.45 6.26
CA ARG A 181 -20.11 -0.10 7.31
C ARG A 181 -18.91 -0.84 6.71
N PRO A 182 -17.86 -0.12 6.25
CA PRO A 182 -16.61 -0.75 5.83
C PRO A 182 -15.92 -1.46 6.99
N ALA A 183 -15.21 -2.55 6.72
CA ALA A 183 -14.43 -3.25 7.75
C ALA A 183 -13.19 -2.47 8.17
N LEU A 184 -12.56 -1.75 7.23
CA LEU A 184 -11.38 -0.92 7.48
C LEU A 184 -11.36 0.27 6.52
N ILE A 185 -10.89 1.41 7.02
CA ILE A 185 -10.58 2.59 6.22
C ILE A 185 -9.13 3.00 6.47
N VAL A 186 -8.34 3.08 5.41
CA VAL A 186 -7.02 3.70 5.41
C VAL A 186 -7.15 5.05 4.71
N GLY A 187 -7.33 6.10 5.50
CA GLY A 187 -7.47 7.47 5.02
C GLY A 187 -6.17 8.24 5.14
N THR A 188 -5.38 8.28 4.06
CA THR A 188 -4.14 9.07 3.98
C THR A 188 -4.11 9.98 2.74
N PRO A 189 -5.19 10.74 2.43
CA PRO A 189 -5.16 11.66 1.31
C PRO A 189 -4.20 12.81 1.59
N VAL A 190 -3.54 13.30 0.54
CA VAL A 190 -2.63 14.46 0.60
C VAL A 190 -3.35 15.66 -0.03
N GLY A 191 -3.12 16.85 0.51
CA GLY A 191 -3.70 18.06 -0.06
C GLY A 191 -3.50 19.27 0.84
N PHE A 192 -3.65 20.44 0.23
CA PHE A 192 -3.70 21.73 0.94
C PHE A 192 -5.14 22.30 1.01
N VAL A 193 -6.12 21.57 0.43
CA VAL A 193 -7.54 21.92 0.34
C VAL A 193 -8.37 20.69 0.66
#